data_AF-A0A7V7THX8-F1
#
_entry.id   AF-A0A7V7THX8-F1
#
_cell.length_a   1.000
_cell.length_b   1.000
_cell.length_c   1.000
_cell.angle_alpha   90.00
_cell.angle_beta   90.00
_cell.angle_gamma   90.00
#
_symmetry.space_group_name_H-M   'P 1'
#
loop_
_entity.id
_entity.type
_entity.pdbx_description
1 polymer ?
#
loop_
_entity_poly.entity_id
_entity_poly.type
_entity_poly.pdbx_seq_one_letter_code
_entity_poly.pdbx_strand_id
1 'polypeptide(L)'
;MSNENLSINAYSKTAIKALAKQLDTGSQLNVQGVEELTRAILAGKIRVEAHADNTWRYEELAGDVFNPEVNKDLCPKQLKREERNFKARIQRAGVWFVESSYWTGRSWESIEGISDNAIGGFVGADFFGSGYEYQILEAALIAYKKQDLDADGYVIDPLRKAVEKVA
;
A
#
# COMPACT_ATOMS: atom_id res chain seq x y z
N MET A 1 27.36 -14.98 3.82
CA MET A 1 26.85 -13.93 2.94
C MET A 1 26.20 -12.89 3.84
N SER A 2 26.71 -11.67 3.82
CA SER A 2 26.30 -10.60 4.73
C SER A 2 24.82 -10.26 4.54
N ASN A 3 24.10 -10.17 5.67
CA ASN A 3 22.68 -9.81 5.78
C ASN A 3 22.47 -8.30 5.57
N GLU A 4 23.13 -7.72 4.57
CA GLU A 4 22.98 -6.32 4.19
C GLU A 4 21.81 -6.22 3.20
N ASN A 5 20.78 -5.46 3.57
CA ASN A 5 19.61 -5.05 2.76
C ASN A 5 18.29 -5.84 2.88
N LEU A 6 17.85 -6.18 4.09
CA LEU A 6 16.40 -6.19 4.38
C LEU A 6 16.04 -5.03 5.33
N SER A 7 16.60 -3.84 5.09
CA SER A 7 16.13 -2.65 5.80
C SER A 7 14.71 -2.33 5.31
N ILE A 8 13.73 -2.53 6.19
CA ILE A 8 12.33 -2.19 5.92
C ILE A 8 12.25 -0.72 5.53
N ASN A 9 11.66 -0.43 4.37
CA ASN A 9 11.53 0.94 3.87
C ASN A 9 10.65 1.80 4.81
N ALA A 10 10.85 3.11 4.78
CA ALA A 10 10.13 4.02 5.67
C ALA A 10 8.61 4.03 5.43
N TYR A 11 8.19 3.82 4.18
CA TYR A 11 6.79 3.83 3.79
C TYR A 11 6.03 2.64 4.40
N SER A 12 6.58 1.42 4.30
CA SER A 12 6.03 0.23 4.95
C SER A 12 5.98 0.37 6.47
N LYS A 13 7.00 0.98 7.09
CA LYS A 13 6.99 1.28 8.54
C LYS A 13 5.85 2.24 8.93
N THR A 14 5.46 3.13 8.03
CA THR A 14 4.36 4.07 8.28
C THR A 14 3.01 3.38 8.07
N ALA A 15 2.90 2.50 7.07
CA ALA A 15 1.71 1.69 6.83
C ALA A 15 1.35 0.81 8.03
N ILE A 16 2.33 0.09 8.62
CA ILE A 16 2.06 -0.73 9.82
C ILE A 16 1.61 0.12 11.02
N LYS A 17 2.14 1.34 11.18
CA LYS A 17 1.72 2.26 12.24
C LYS A 17 0.30 2.77 12.01
N ALA A 18 -0.07 3.04 10.76
CA ALA A 18 -1.42 3.45 10.39
C ALA A 18 -2.43 2.34 10.67
N LEU A 19 -2.13 1.11 10.26
CA LEU A 19 -2.96 -0.07 10.54
C LEU A 19 -3.13 -0.33 12.04
N ALA A 20 -2.05 -0.25 12.81
CA ALA A 20 -2.11 -0.38 14.27
C ALA A 20 -3.01 0.69 14.90
N LYS A 21 -2.87 1.95 14.46
CA LYS A 21 -3.73 3.04 14.94
C LYS A 21 -5.20 2.83 14.57
N GLN A 22 -5.50 2.30 13.39
CA GLN A 22 -6.87 2.01 12.98
C GLN A 22 -7.52 0.96 13.90
N LEU A 23 -6.78 -0.10 14.27
CA LEU A 23 -7.23 -1.07 15.27
C LEU A 23 -7.54 -0.42 16.62
N ASP A 24 -6.67 0.46 17.11
CA ASP A 24 -6.87 1.17 18.38
C ASP A 24 -8.12 2.07 18.37
N THR A 25 -8.44 2.64 17.21
CA THR A 25 -9.62 3.51 17.04
C THR A 25 -10.93 2.75 16.78
N GLY A 26 -10.91 1.41 16.82
CA GLY A 26 -12.11 0.58 16.65
C GLY A 26 -12.55 0.38 15.21
N SER A 27 -11.65 0.54 14.23
CA SER A 27 -11.93 0.15 12.85
C SER A 27 -12.23 -1.36 12.78
N GLN A 28 -13.17 -1.77 11.94
CA GLN A 28 -13.52 -3.18 11.69
C GLN A 28 -12.47 -3.89 10.81
N LEU A 29 -11.19 -3.77 11.17
CA LEU A 29 -10.11 -4.49 10.50
C LEU A 29 -9.92 -5.88 11.12
N ASN A 30 -9.47 -6.83 10.31
CA ASN A 30 -9.08 -8.15 10.79
C ASN A 30 -7.79 -8.05 11.62
N VAL A 31 -7.91 -8.12 12.95
CA VAL A 31 -6.76 -8.05 13.90
C VAL A 31 -5.68 -9.06 13.53
N GLN A 32 -6.06 -10.32 13.31
CA GLN A 32 -5.11 -11.39 12.96
C GLN A 32 -4.43 -11.12 11.62
N GLY A 33 -5.18 -10.60 10.65
CA GLY A 33 -4.65 -10.18 9.36
C GLY A 33 -3.61 -9.08 9.51
N VAL A 34 -3.89 -8.03 10.28
CA VAL A 34 -2.95 -6.91 10.52
C VAL A 34 -1.67 -7.38 11.22
N GLU A 35 -1.78 -8.29 12.20
CA GLU A 35 -0.63 -8.91 12.86
C GLU A 35 0.22 -9.74 11.89
N GLU A 36 -0.43 -10.45 10.96
CA GLU A 36 0.27 -11.23 9.94
C GLU A 36 0.99 -10.33 8.92
N LEU A 37 0.32 -9.28 8.42
CA LEU A 37 0.93 -8.28 7.54
C LEU A 37 2.12 -7.59 8.20
N THR A 38 1.98 -7.23 9.48
CA THR A 38 3.06 -6.60 10.25
C THR A 38 4.26 -7.54 10.34
N ARG A 39 4.06 -8.81 10.68
CA ARG A 39 5.14 -9.81 10.72
C ARG A 39 5.79 -10.01 9.35
N ALA A 40 5.00 -10.07 8.28
CA ALA A 40 5.51 -10.23 6.92
C ALA A 40 6.38 -9.04 6.48
N ILE A 41 5.96 -7.80 6.77
CA ILE A 41 6.77 -6.60 6.52
C ILE A 41 8.04 -6.61 7.35
N LEU A 42 7.93 -6.91 8.66
CA LEU A 42 9.09 -6.93 9.56
C LEU A 42 10.12 -7.98 9.16
N ALA A 43 9.66 -9.13 8.64
CA ALA A 43 10.50 -10.18 8.11
C ALA A 43 11.01 -9.91 6.67
N GLY A 44 10.63 -8.79 6.06
CA GLY A 44 11.03 -8.42 4.70
C GLY A 44 10.47 -9.32 3.60
N LYS A 45 9.30 -9.91 3.83
CA LYS A 45 8.59 -10.79 2.87
C LYS A 45 7.78 -9.99 1.87
N ILE A 46 7.21 -8.87 2.33
CA ILE A 46 6.40 -7.94 1.53
C ILE A 46 6.79 -6.50 1.87
N ARG A 47 6.49 -5.57 0.97
CA ARG A 47 6.65 -4.13 1.19
C ARG A 47 5.61 -3.33 0.41
N VAL A 48 5.52 -2.05 0.74
CA VAL A 48 4.76 -1.05 0.01
C VAL A 48 5.62 0.17 -0.28
N GLU A 49 5.46 0.74 -1.47
CA GLU A 49 6.15 1.93 -1.97
C GLU A 49 5.13 2.91 -2.54
N ALA A 50 5.46 4.19 -2.49
CA ALA A 50 4.67 5.26 -3.08
C ALA A 50 5.47 5.96 -4.16
N HIS A 51 4.77 6.32 -5.22
CA HIS A 51 5.31 6.90 -6.42
C HIS A 51 4.46 8.10 -6.81
N ALA A 52 5.11 9.18 -7.23
CA ALA A 52 4.40 10.36 -7.67
C ALA A 52 3.55 10.03 -8.90
N ASP A 53 2.27 10.36 -8.84
CA ASP A 53 1.33 10.16 -9.92
C ASP A 53 0.97 11.51 -10.53
N ASN A 54 1.35 11.69 -11.79
CA ASN A 54 1.12 12.93 -12.53
C ASN A 54 -0.02 12.79 -13.56
N THR A 55 -0.75 11.67 -13.53
CA THR A 55 -1.80 11.36 -14.50
C THR A 55 -3.19 11.74 -14.01
N TRP A 56 -3.41 11.74 -12.70
CA TRP A 56 -4.69 12.15 -12.10
C TRP A 56 -5.03 13.59 -12.39
N ARG A 57 -6.27 13.79 -12.79
CA ARG A 57 -6.85 15.12 -12.95
C ARG A 57 -7.60 15.55 -11.70
N TYR A 58 -7.71 16.87 -11.52
CA TYR A 58 -8.46 17.44 -10.41
C TYR A 58 -9.89 16.91 -10.37
N GLU A 59 -10.54 16.79 -11.53
CA GLU A 59 -11.93 16.36 -11.65
C GLU A 59 -12.14 14.93 -11.16
N GLU A 60 -11.16 14.05 -11.38
CA GLU A 60 -11.20 12.65 -10.96
C GLU A 60 -10.98 12.51 -9.45
N LEU A 61 -10.11 13.36 -8.87
CA LEU A 61 -9.83 13.37 -7.42
C LEU A 61 -10.98 14.02 -6.63
N ALA A 62 -11.59 15.06 -7.17
CA ALA A 62 -12.63 15.83 -6.49
C ALA A 62 -14.02 15.19 -6.65
N GLY A 63 -14.30 14.56 -7.79
CA GLY A 63 -15.63 14.09 -8.15
C GLY A 63 -16.68 15.19 -7.94
N ASP A 64 -17.79 14.82 -7.29
CA ASP A 64 -18.90 15.74 -6.98
C ASP A 64 -18.83 16.35 -5.57
N VAL A 65 -17.75 16.12 -4.81
CA VAL A 65 -17.68 16.49 -3.38
C VAL A 65 -17.82 18.00 -3.15
N PHE A 66 -17.47 18.83 -4.14
CA PHE A 66 -17.62 20.29 -4.07
C PHE A 66 -18.79 20.85 -4.89
N ASN A 67 -19.60 19.98 -5.52
CA ASN A 67 -20.70 20.40 -6.37
C ASN A 67 -21.90 20.85 -5.51
N PRO A 68 -22.32 22.14 -5.55
CA PRO A 68 -23.43 22.64 -4.74
C PRO A 68 -24.79 22.08 -5.17
N GLU A 69 -24.92 21.57 -6.39
CA GLU A 69 -26.15 20.95 -6.86
C GLU A 69 -26.36 19.55 -6.27
N VAL A 70 -25.27 18.89 -5.87
CA VAL A 70 -25.28 17.56 -5.22
C VAL A 70 -25.28 17.71 -3.70
N ASN A 71 -24.44 18.61 -3.15
CA ASN A 71 -24.27 18.83 -1.71
C ASN A 71 -25.13 20.00 -1.22
N LYS A 72 -26.46 19.82 -1.24
CA LYS A 72 -27.45 20.88 -0.96
C LYS A 72 -27.55 21.28 0.52
N ASP A 73 -27.02 20.44 1.41
CA ASP A 73 -26.95 20.64 2.86
C ASP A 73 -25.80 21.56 3.29
N LEU A 74 -24.83 21.80 2.39
CA LEU A 74 -23.67 22.64 2.64
C LEU A 74 -23.80 24.02 1.98
N CYS A 75 -23.25 25.04 2.65
CA CYS A 75 -23.25 26.41 2.11
C CYS A 75 -22.38 26.47 0.83
N PRO A 76 -22.88 27.02 -0.30
CA PRO A 76 -22.08 27.10 -1.53
C PRO A 76 -20.77 27.90 -1.39
N LYS A 77 -20.72 28.88 -0.49
CA LYS A 77 -19.48 29.63 -0.20
C LYS A 77 -18.45 28.77 0.55
N GLN A 78 -18.92 27.87 1.42
CA GLN A 78 -18.07 26.91 2.11
C GLN A 78 -17.48 25.90 1.12
N LEU A 79 -18.31 25.33 0.23
CA LEU A 79 -17.86 24.39 -0.81
C LEU A 79 -16.78 25.00 -1.71
N LYS A 80 -16.96 26.24 -2.17
CA LYS A 80 -15.94 26.95 -2.96
C LYS A 80 -14.61 27.17 -2.22
N ARG A 81 -14.68 27.39 -0.90
CA ARG A 81 -13.48 27.54 -0.05
C ARG A 81 -12.77 26.20 0.12
N GLU A 82 -13.52 25.13 0.37
CA GLU A 82 -12.99 23.78 0.51
C GLU A 82 -12.37 23.28 -0.79
N GLU A 83 -13.02 23.51 -1.93
CA GLU A 83 -12.47 23.25 -3.26
C GLU A 83 -11.13 23.97 -3.47
N ARG A 84 -11.05 25.26 -3.15
CA ARG A 84 -9.80 26.03 -3.27
C ARG A 84 -8.70 25.45 -2.38
N ASN A 85 -9.04 25.08 -1.15
CA ASN A 85 -8.09 24.47 -0.22
C ASN A 85 -7.61 23.10 -0.74
N PHE A 86 -8.49 22.32 -1.34
CA PHE A 86 -8.16 21.02 -1.93
C PHE A 86 -7.21 21.17 -3.12
N LYS A 87 -7.49 22.11 -4.05
CA LYS A 87 -6.56 22.43 -5.16
C LYS A 87 -5.18 22.85 -4.65
N ALA A 88 -5.12 23.73 -3.65
CA ALA A 88 -3.87 24.15 -3.04
C ALA A 88 -3.16 23.00 -2.30
N ARG A 89 -3.91 22.02 -1.79
CA ARG A 89 -3.34 20.82 -1.16
C ARG A 89 -2.71 19.89 -2.20
N ILE A 90 -3.40 19.62 -3.31
CA ILE A 90 -2.87 18.83 -4.44
C ILE A 90 -1.54 19.44 -4.92
N GLN A 91 -1.51 20.76 -5.13
CA GLN A 91 -0.29 21.45 -5.59
C GLN A 91 0.88 21.35 -4.61
N ARG A 92 0.62 21.35 -3.29
CA ARG A 92 1.67 21.31 -2.26
C ARG A 92 2.14 19.91 -1.93
N ALA A 93 1.22 18.94 -1.90
CA ALA A 93 1.48 17.59 -1.38
C ALA A 93 1.68 16.55 -2.49
N GLY A 94 1.31 16.88 -3.73
CA GLY A 94 1.32 15.95 -4.84
C GLY A 94 0.22 14.89 -4.75
N VAL A 95 0.07 14.14 -5.84
CA VAL A 95 -0.78 12.96 -5.93
C VAL A 95 0.12 11.75 -6.04
N TRP A 96 -0.28 10.66 -5.39
CA TRP A 96 0.53 9.47 -5.23
C TRP A 96 -0.25 8.23 -5.66
N PHE A 97 0.45 7.33 -6.35
CA PHE A 97 0.07 5.94 -6.46
C PHE A 97 0.93 5.10 -5.52
N VAL A 98 0.33 4.06 -4.97
CA VAL A 98 0.94 3.20 -3.97
C VAL A 98 0.91 1.78 -4.51
N GLU A 99 2.04 1.11 -4.48
CA GLU A 99 2.22 -0.26 -4.99
C GLU A 99 2.82 -1.14 -3.90
N SER A 100 2.30 -2.36 -3.78
CA SER A 100 2.83 -3.42 -2.92
C SER A 100 3.55 -4.47 -3.74
N SER A 101 4.63 -5.01 -3.15
CA SER A 101 5.47 -6.05 -3.75
C SER A 101 5.83 -7.12 -2.74
N TYR A 102 6.16 -8.31 -3.25
CA TYR A 102 6.62 -9.44 -2.45
C TYR A 102 8.04 -9.87 -2.86
N TRP A 103 8.79 -10.45 -1.94
CA TRP A 103 10.16 -10.90 -2.18
C TRP A 103 10.19 -12.29 -2.81
N THR A 104 10.94 -12.43 -3.90
CA THR A 104 11.08 -13.70 -4.66
C THR A 104 12.31 -14.51 -4.28
N GLY A 105 13.09 -14.03 -3.29
CA GLY A 105 14.42 -14.57 -2.98
C GLY A 105 15.53 -13.86 -3.72
N ARG A 106 15.19 -13.07 -4.75
CA ARG A 106 16.14 -12.39 -5.65
C ARG A 106 15.77 -10.95 -5.97
N SER A 107 14.48 -10.69 -6.13
CA SER A 107 13.94 -9.38 -6.48
C SER A 107 12.61 -9.14 -5.77
N TRP A 108 12.18 -7.89 -5.78
CA TRP A 108 10.82 -7.52 -5.44
C TRP A 108 9.95 -7.65 -6.71
N GLU A 109 8.83 -8.36 -6.57
CA GLU A 109 7.86 -8.56 -7.65
C GLU A 109 6.54 -7.86 -7.30
N SER A 110 5.96 -7.15 -8.27
CA SER A 110 4.74 -6.36 -8.11
C SER A 110 3.73 -6.56 -9.26
N ILE A 111 3.97 -7.51 -10.16
CA ILE A 111 3.12 -7.75 -11.33
C ILE A 111 2.71 -9.22 -11.36
N GLU A 112 3.67 -10.14 -11.28
CA GLU A 112 3.38 -11.56 -11.44
C GLU A 112 2.78 -12.18 -10.17
N GLY A 113 1.65 -12.88 -10.31
CA GLY A 113 1.03 -13.66 -9.22
C GLY A 113 0.32 -12.84 -8.13
N ILE A 114 0.31 -11.52 -8.27
CA ILE A 114 -0.30 -10.54 -7.36
C ILE A 114 -1.40 -9.77 -8.10
N SER A 115 -2.55 -9.59 -7.46
CA SER A 115 -3.70 -8.84 -7.99
C SER A 115 -4.07 -7.74 -7.01
N ASP A 116 -4.59 -6.60 -7.48
CA ASP A 116 -5.03 -5.48 -6.63
C ASP A 116 -3.92 -4.94 -5.71
N ASN A 117 -2.68 -4.92 -6.22
CA ASN A 117 -1.50 -4.54 -5.45
C ASN A 117 -1.14 -3.05 -5.56
N ALA A 118 -1.81 -2.33 -6.46
CA ALA A 118 -1.56 -0.93 -6.72
C ALA A 118 -2.86 -0.13 -6.65
N ILE A 119 -2.78 1.08 -6.09
CA ILE A 119 -3.90 2.00 -6.01
C ILE A 119 -3.43 3.46 -6.10
N GLY A 120 -4.13 4.27 -6.88
CA GLY A 120 -3.82 5.67 -7.14
C GLY A 120 -4.79 6.66 -6.50
N GLY A 121 -4.49 7.94 -6.64
CA GLY A 121 -5.40 9.03 -6.28
C GLY A 121 -5.24 9.59 -4.87
N PHE A 122 -4.16 9.26 -4.16
CA PHE A 122 -3.94 9.78 -2.81
C PHE A 122 -3.26 11.14 -2.83
N VAL A 123 -3.83 12.13 -2.15
CA VAL A 123 -3.22 13.46 -2.03
C VAL A 123 -2.32 13.52 -0.80
N GLY A 124 -1.01 13.65 -1.01
CA GLY A 124 -0.03 13.58 0.06
C GLY A 124 -0.07 12.24 0.81
N ALA A 125 -0.43 12.29 2.10
CA ALA A 125 -0.42 11.13 3.00
C ALA A 125 -1.78 10.41 3.13
N ASP A 126 -2.76 10.71 2.26
CA ASP A 126 -4.13 10.17 2.35
C ASP A 126 -4.22 8.64 2.28
N PHE A 127 -3.18 7.98 1.77
CA PHE A 127 -3.10 6.52 1.82
C PHE A 127 -3.15 5.99 3.25
N PHE A 128 -2.51 6.68 4.20
CA PHE A 128 -2.44 6.23 5.58
C PHE A 128 -3.73 6.56 6.35
N GLY A 129 -4.38 5.53 6.89
CA GLY A 129 -5.69 5.59 7.51
C GLY A 129 -6.85 5.34 6.54
N SER A 130 -6.58 5.05 5.26
CA SER A 130 -7.63 4.83 4.25
C SER A 130 -8.27 3.45 4.32
N GLY A 131 -7.56 2.46 4.87
CA GLY A 131 -7.94 1.05 4.86
C GLY A 131 -7.38 0.29 3.65
N TYR A 132 -6.98 0.99 2.59
CA TYR A 132 -6.33 0.38 1.43
C TYR A 132 -4.95 -0.19 1.75
N GLU A 133 -4.33 0.24 2.85
CA GLU A 133 -3.06 -0.36 3.29
C GLU A 133 -3.22 -1.85 3.54
N TYR A 134 -4.32 -2.26 4.19
CA TYR A 134 -4.60 -3.67 4.46
C TYR A 134 -4.78 -4.42 3.14
N GLN A 135 -5.64 -3.90 2.25
CA GLN A 135 -6.00 -4.56 1.00
C GLN A 135 -4.77 -4.88 0.13
N ILE A 136 -3.93 -3.88 -0.15
CA ILE A 136 -2.79 -4.11 -1.06
C ILE A 136 -1.70 -4.96 -0.41
N LEU A 137 -1.46 -4.81 0.90
CA LEU A 137 -0.49 -5.63 1.61
C LEU A 137 -0.95 -7.08 1.74
N GLU A 138 -2.25 -7.31 1.90
CA GLU A 138 -2.85 -8.65 1.89
C GLU A 138 -2.68 -9.32 0.53
N ALA A 139 -2.91 -8.59 -0.57
CA ALA A 139 -2.61 -9.08 -1.91
C ALA A 139 -1.15 -9.54 -2.07
N ALA A 140 -0.19 -8.71 -1.63
CA ALA A 140 1.22 -9.06 -1.66
C ALA A 140 1.55 -10.28 -0.80
N LEU A 141 0.94 -10.40 0.39
CA LEU A 141 1.15 -11.57 1.25
C LEU A 141 0.56 -12.85 0.65
N ILE A 142 -0.62 -12.77 0.04
CA ILE A 142 -1.24 -13.89 -0.67
C ILE A 142 -0.32 -14.36 -1.81
N ALA A 143 0.23 -13.42 -2.60
CA ALA A 143 1.18 -13.75 -3.65
C ALA A 143 2.47 -14.40 -3.09
N TYR A 144 3.04 -13.82 -2.02
CA TYR A 144 4.21 -14.38 -1.35
C TYR A 144 4.01 -15.83 -0.92
N LYS A 145 2.85 -16.14 -0.34
CA LYS A 145 2.49 -17.48 0.19
C LYS A 145 2.25 -18.53 -0.91
N LYS A 146 2.08 -18.13 -2.17
CA LYS A 146 1.98 -19.06 -3.30
C LYS A 146 3.35 -19.58 -3.77
N GLN A 147 4.42 -18.95 -3.31
CA GLN A 147 5.77 -19.40 -3.61
C GLN A 147 6.11 -20.66 -2.82
N ASP A 148 7.21 -21.30 -3.21
CA ASP A 148 7.74 -22.45 -2.50
C ASP A 148 8.56 -21.98 -1.29
N LEU A 149 8.05 -22.26 -0.09
CA LEU A 149 8.58 -21.75 1.17
C LEU A 149 9.25 -22.86 2.00
N ASP A 150 10.27 -22.50 2.76
CA ASP A 150 10.87 -23.39 3.77
C ASP A 150 10.00 -23.47 5.04
N ALA A 151 10.47 -24.23 6.03
CA ALA A 151 9.78 -24.44 7.30
C ALA A 151 9.58 -23.15 8.11
N ASP A 152 10.42 -22.13 7.89
CA ASP A 152 10.36 -20.82 8.54
C ASP A 152 9.52 -19.82 7.71
N GLY A 153 8.95 -20.29 6.59
CA GLY A 153 8.11 -19.53 5.69
C GLY A 153 8.89 -18.51 4.87
N TYR A 154 10.17 -18.75 4.58
CA TYR A 154 10.96 -17.97 3.64
C TYR A 154 11.00 -18.63 2.27
N VAL A 155 10.99 -17.82 1.22
CA VAL A 155 11.08 -18.31 -0.16
C VAL A 155 12.40 -19.05 -0.38
N ILE A 156 12.29 -20.27 -0.90
CA ILE A 156 13.43 -21.09 -1.27
C ILE A 156 13.94 -20.59 -2.63
N ASP A 157 15.23 -20.23 -2.74
CA ASP A 157 15.81 -19.74 -3.99
C ASP A 157 15.49 -20.70 -5.16
N PRO A 158 14.70 -20.26 -6.16
CA PRO A 158 14.25 -21.10 -7.25
C PRO A 158 15.39 -21.73 -8.05
N LEU A 159 16.55 -21.06 -8.17
CA LEU A 159 17.69 -21.62 -8.90
C LEU A 159 18.46 -22.66 -8.09
N ARG A 160 18.44 -22.59 -6.76
CA ARG A 160 19.08 -23.60 -5.91
C ARG A 160 18.42 -24.98 -6.10
N LYS A 161 17.09 -24.98 -6.25
CA LYS A 161 16.31 -26.18 -6.59
C LYS A 161 16.57 -26.72 -7.99
N ALA A 162 16.85 -25.84 -8.97
CA ALA A 162 17.15 -26.26 -10.33
C ALA A 162 18.48 -27.03 -10.42
N VAL A 163 19.47 -26.67 -9.58
CA VAL A 163 20.77 -27.36 -9.53
C VAL A 163 20.64 -28.75 -8.88
N GLU A 164 19.83 -28.90 -7.82
CA GLU A 164 19.63 -30.18 -7.12
C GLU A 164 18.84 -31.22 -7.95
N LYS A 165 18.07 -30.80 -8.95
CA LYS A 165 17.32 -31.71 -9.85
C LYS A 165 18.13 -32.24 -11.04
N VAL A 166 19.31 -31.68 -11.29
CA VAL A 166 20.16 -32.01 -12.45
C VAL A 166 21.42 -32.79 -12.03
N ALA A 167 21.66 -32.93 -10.72
CA ALA A 167 22.70 -33.77 -10.13
C ALA A 167 22.16 -35.15 -9.73
#